data_AF-A0A9D5YJS6-F1
#
_entry.id   AF-A0A9D5YJS6-F1
#
_cell.length_a   1.000
_cell.length_b   1.000
_cell.length_c   1.000
_cell.angle_alpha   90.00
_cell.angle_beta   90.00
_cell.angle_gamma   90.00
#
_symmetry.space_group_name_H-M   'P 1'
#
loop_
_entity.id
_entity.type
_entity.pdbx_description
1 polymer ?
#
loop_
_entity_poly.entity_id
_entity_poly.type
_entity_poly.pdbx_seq_one_letter_code
_entity_poly.pdbx_strand_id
1 'polypeptide(L)' 'MPEPLRLFSFGRRPKVQSAERQELLQSLAATRVQITQAYCGFDSAQDPDLVESFVYEINALQSRYSYLLRRIKELEVAP' A
#
# COMPACT_ATOMS: atom_id res chain seq x y z
N MET A 1 32.74 -39.94 11.60
CA MET A 1 31.49 -39.39 11.02
C MET A 1 30.64 -38.84 12.15
N PRO A 2 30.27 -37.55 12.17
CA PRO A 2 29.14 -37.08 12.96
C PRO A 2 28.01 -36.54 12.08
N GLU A 3 26.77 -36.92 12.43
CA GLU A 3 25.53 -36.53 11.75
C GLU A 3 25.15 -35.05 11.96
N PRO A 4 24.42 -34.43 11.01
CA PRO A 4 23.93 -33.07 11.19
C PRO A 4 22.59 -33.06 11.95
N LEU A 5 22.55 -32.38 13.09
CA LEU A 5 21.31 -31.96 13.73
C LEU A 5 20.64 -30.89 12.87
N ARG A 6 19.63 -31.29 12.08
CA ARG A 6 18.77 -30.35 11.33
C ARG A 6 17.85 -29.61 12.30
N LEU A 7 18.23 -28.37 12.58
CA LEU A 7 17.45 -27.41 13.35
C LEU A 7 16.19 -27.00 12.56
N PHE A 8 15.08 -26.93 13.27
CA PHE A 8 13.76 -26.38 12.89
C PHE A 8 13.86 -25.18 11.93
N SER A 9 13.03 -25.10 10.89
CA SER A 9 11.64 -24.60 10.95
C SER A 9 11.14 -24.36 9.50
N PHE A 10 9.92 -23.80 9.35
CA PHE A 10 9.27 -23.28 8.12
C PHE A 10 8.16 -24.15 7.52
N GLY A 11 6.97 -24.06 8.12
CA GLY A 11 5.75 -24.67 7.55
C GLY A 11 4.44 -23.88 7.75
N ARG A 12 4.49 -22.61 8.17
CA ARG A 12 3.28 -21.77 8.33
C ARG A 12 3.47 -20.39 7.71
N ARG A 13 3.52 -20.26 6.38
CA ARG A 13 3.54 -18.94 5.72
C ARG A 13 2.71 -18.71 4.45
N PRO A 14 1.81 -19.58 3.94
CA PRO A 14 1.00 -19.17 2.77
C PRO A 14 -0.22 -18.29 3.12
N LYS A 15 -0.98 -18.63 4.18
CA LYS A 15 -2.28 -17.98 4.48
C LYS A 15 -2.19 -16.54 5.01
N VAL A 16 -1.12 -16.20 5.72
CA VAL A 16 -0.91 -14.83 6.25
C VAL A 16 -0.50 -13.88 5.13
N GLN A 17 0.37 -14.33 4.21
CA GLN A 17 0.79 -13.53 3.05
C GLN A 17 -0.37 -13.21 2.11
N SER A 18 -1.32 -14.15 1.92
CA SER A 18 -2.52 -13.89 1.12
C SER A 18 -3.47 -12.86 1.75
N ALA A 19 -3.57 -12.85 3.09
CA ALA A 19 -4.40 -11.88 3.81
C ALA A 19 -3.77 -10.47 3.74
N GLU A 20 -2.46 -10.35 4.01
CA GLU A 20 -1.71 -9.09 3.87
C GLU A 20 -1.83 -8.53 2.44
N ARG A 21 -1.69 -9.38 1.42
CA ARG A 21 -1.86 -8.96 0.02
C ARG A 21 -3.27 -8.43 -0.24
N GLN A 22 -4.30 -9.08 0.28
CA GLN A 22 -5.68 -8.64 0.11
C GLN A 22 -5.93 -7.28 0.78
N GLU A 23 -5.42 -7.07 2.00
CA GLU A 23 -5.52 -5.79 2.70
C GLU A 23 -4.80 -4.66 1.95
N LEU A 24 -3.64 -4.94 1.37
CA LEU A 24 -2.91 -3.97 0.55
C LEU A 24 -3.67 -3.60 -0.71
N LEU A 25 -4.31 -4.56 -1.39
CA LEU A 25 -5.15 -4.31 -2.57
C LEU A 25 -6.39 -3.48 -2.21
N GLN A 26 -7.03 -3.77 -1.08
CA GLN A 26 -8.15 -2.96 -0.58
C GLN A 26 -7.69 -1.54 -0.26
N SER A 27 -6.56 -1.40 0.42
CA SER A 27 -5.95 -0.10 0.73
C SER A 27 -5.58 0.68 -0.53
N LEU A 28 -5.10 0.00 -1.58
CA LEU A 28 -4.78 0.60 -2.86
C LEU A 28 -6.03 1.13 -3.56
N ALA A 29 -7.10 0.34 -3.58
CA ALA A 29 -8.40 0.74 -4.14
C ALA A 29 -8.99 1.95 -3.38
N ALA A 30 -8.96 1.91 -2.05
CA ALA A 30 -9.40 3.04 -1.21
C ALA A 30 -8.57 4.30 -1.47
N THR A 31 -7.24 4.16 -1.59
CA THR A 31 -6.34 5.30 -1.88
C THR A 31 -6.66 5.90 -3.26
N ARG A 32 -7.00 5.09 -4.28
CA ARG A 32 -7.44 5.61 -5.58
C ARG A 32 -8.71 6.44 -5.47
N VAL A 33 -9.69 5.98 -4.69
CA VAL A 33 -10.93 6.74 -4.46
C VAL A 33 -10.64 8.06 -3.75
N GLN A 34 -9.79 8.05 -2.73
CA GLN A 34 -9.36 9.26 -2.01
C GLN A 34 -8.66 10.24 -2.95
N ILE A 35 -7.81 9.77 -3.87
CA ILE A 35 -7.16 10.62 -4.88
C ILE A 35 -8.23 11.31 -5.73
N THR A 36 -9.20 10.56 -6.27
CA THR A 36 -10.28 11.15 -7.07
C THR A 36 -11.08 12.17 -6.27
N GLN A 37 -11.39 11.88 -5.00
CA GLN A 37 -12.11 12.80 -4.12
C GLN A 37 -11.31 14.09 -3.85
N ALA A 38 -10.01 13.98 -3.58
CA ALA A 38 -9.15 15.13 -3.37
C ALA A 38 -9.04 16.00 -4.63
N TYR A 39 -9.00 15.39 -5.83
CA TYR A 39 -9.07 16.14 -7.08
C TYR A 39 -10.42 16.86 -7.25
N CYS A 40 -11.55 16.21 -6.97
CA CYS A 40 -12.85 16.88 -7.01
C CYS A 40 -12.94 18.06 -6.01
N GLY A 41 -12.34 17.90 -4.83
CA GLY A 41 -12.24 18.95 -3.81
C GLY A 41 -11.37 20.12 -4.28
N PHE A 42 -10.20 19.83 -4.85
CA PHE A 42 -9.30 20.81 -5.47
C PHE A 42 -10.00 21.61 -6.56
N ASP A 43 -10.72 20.95 -7.47
CA ASP A 43 -11.43 21.59 -8.58
C ASP A 43 -12.56 22.52 -8.10
N SER A 44 -13.12 22.25 -6.93
CA SER A 44 -14.22 23.03 -6.34
C SER A 44 -13.73 24.13 -5.38
N ALA A 45 -12.48 24.07 -4.94
CA ALA A 45 -11.92 25.00 -3.95
C ALA A 45 -11.63 26.37 -4.59
N GLN A 46 -12.09 27.43 -3.93
CA GLN A 46 -11.82 28.82 -4.34
C GLN A 46 -10.89 29.54 -3.36
N ASP A 47 -10.78 29.02 -2.13
CA ASP A 47 -9.91 29.56 -1.11
C ASP A 47 -8.46 29.10 -1.36
N PRO A 48 -7.48 30.02 -1.44
CA PRO A 48 -6.08 29.68 -1.70
C PRO A 48 -5.47 28.69 -0.70
N ASP A 49 -5.80 28.79 0.58
CA ASP A 49 -5.27 27.91 1.61
C ASP A 49 -5.87 26.51 1.48
N LEU A 50 -7.15 26.41 1.08
CA LEU A 50 -7.79 25.13 0.78
C LEU A 50 -7.20 24.49 -0.48
N VAL A 51 -6.97 25.26 -1.54
CA VAL A 51 -6.29 24.79 -2.75
C VAL A 51 -4.91 24.23 -2.40
N GLU A 52 -4.12 24.96 -1.60
CA GLU A 52 -2.81 24.49 -1.14
C GLU A 52 -2.92 23.20 -0.31
N SER A 53 -3.91 23.10 0.59
CA SER A 53 -4.13 21.89 1.39
C SER A 53 -4.39 20.66 0.50
N PHE A 54 -5.20 20.81 -0.55
CA PHE A 54 -5.48 19.73 -1.50
C PHE A 54 -4.24 19.34 -2.32
N VAL A 55 -3.36 20.29 -2.64
CA VAL A 55 -2.07 19.96 -3.30
C VAL A 55 -1.23 19.05 -2.41
N TYR A 56 -1.10 19.36 -1.12
CA TYR A 56 -0.38 18.50 -0.18
C TYR A 56 -1.06 17.14 0.00
N GLU A 57 -2.39 17.13 0.09
CA GLU A 57 -3.17 15.90 0.22
C GLU A 57 -2.99 14.98 -1.00
N ILE A 58 -3.13 15.50 -2.22
CA ILE A 58 -2.94 14.75 -3.46
C ILE A 58 -1.52 14.17 -3.51
N ASN A 59 -0.50 14.96 -3.18
CA ASN A 59 0.89 14.49 -3.16
C ASN A 59 1.12 13.37 -2.13
N ALA A 60 0.54 13.50 -0.94
CA ALA A 60 0.62 12.46 0.09
C ALA A 60 -0.09 11.17 -0.35
N LEU A 61 -1.27 11.28 -0.96
CA LEU A 61 -2.03 10.14 -1.47
C LEU A 61 -1.32 9.45 -2.64
N GLN A 62 -0.70 10.20 -3.56
CA GLN A 62 0.12 9.63 -4.64
C GLN A 62 1.35 8.89 -4.11
N SER A 63 1.99 9.43 -3.06
CA SER A 63 3.12 8.79 -2.39
C SER A 63 2.69 7.48 -1.71
N ARG A 64 1.55 7.49 -1.00
CA ARG A 64 0.93 6.30 -0.42
C ARG A 64 0.59 5.25 -1.48
N TYR A 65 -0.02 5.67 -2.59
CA TYR A 65 -0.35 4.79 -3.71
C TYR A 65 0.89 4.11 -4.29
N SER A 66 1.96 4.88 -4.51
CA SER A 66 3.25 4.37 -5.00
C SER A 66 3.91 3.38 -4.02
N TYR A 67 3.82 3.65 -2.72
CA TYR A 67 4.26 2.71 -1.68
C TYR A 67 3.47 1.40 -1.73
N LEU A 68 2.13 1.45 -1.78
CA LEU A 68 1.28 0.26 -1.81
C LEU A 68 1.57 -0.61 -3.06
N LEU A 69 1.77 0.00 -4.22
CA LEU A 69 2.17 -0.72 -5.43
C LEU A 69 3.50 -1.45 -5.27
N ARG A 70 4.51 -0.80 -4.69
CA ARG A 70 5.81 -1.44 -4.42
C ARG A 70 5.65 -2.61 -3.45
N ARG A 71 4.89 -2.41 -2.38
CA ARG A 71 4.66 -3.45 -1.37
C ARG A 71 3.94 -4.68 -1.92
N ILE A 72 2.91 -4.48 -2.76
CA ILE A 72 2.20 -5.58 -3.42
C ILE A 72 3.16 -6.36 -4.33
N LYS A 73 4.00 -5.67 -5.11
CA LYS A 73 5.01 -6.31 -5.97
C LYS A 73 6.03 -7.11 -5.18
N GLU A 74 6.51 -6.60 -4.05
CA GLU A 74 7.43 -7.32 -3.16
C GLU A 74 6.82 -8.63 -2.65
N LEU A 75 5.53 -8.64 -2.31
CA LEU A 75 4.82 -9.86 -1.89
C LEU A 75 4.59 -10.86 -3.04
N GLU A 76 4.53 -10.40 -4.29
CA GLU A 76 4.43 -11.28 -5.47
C GLU A 76 5.78 -11.92 -5.84
N VAL A 77 6.89 -11.24 -5.52
CA VAL A 77 8.26 -11.70 -5.82
C VAL A 77 8.87 -12.51 -4.67
N ALA A 78 8.36 -12.38 -3.44
CA ALA A 78 8.79 -13.17 -2.30
C ALA A 78 8.45 -14.67 -2.48
N PRO A 79 9.40 -15.61 -2.23
CA PRO A 79 9.20 -17.05 -2.42
C PRO A 79 8.29 -17.70 -1.37
#